data_AF-A0A822BZ40-F1
#
_entry.id   AF-A0A822BZ40-F1
#
_cell.length_a   1.000
_cell.length_b   1.000
_cell.length_c   1.000
_cell.angle_alpha   90.00
_cell.angle_beta   90.00
_cell.angle_gamma   90.00
#
_symmetry.space_group_name_H-M   'P 1'
#
loop_
_entity.id
_entity.type
_entity.pdbx_description
1 polymer ?
#
loop_
_entity_poly.entity_id
_entity_poly.type
_entity_poly.pdbx_seq_one_letter_code
_entity_poly.pdbx_strand_id
1 'polypeptide(L)'
;MVDQLSTSALLITRHNPETHKSVLLIAHTSFFQPSGKWEYINSLSIEGVIDDILFEASINHPQEKEPVRNFQRSKEYINGLEQTKIYFRENLFIEQSRCIRLKSPNSPDYIGFRTIEFTNDFRPGSIIALEISLLPQIRQSVIYLKQLLDQYSNPRSQFNHIIKQLTLVDLERVIYRTSIEEQSDGKGFDVYLIPDYGKLVYCGIQGQISVLDKIRLFNQIKHPFIINLKQGNWLMDYISNRLKIHSNTKQLGEWYGNAFQHISSLSRLMVPIYFDLIITGSYYLLIEHAYQLMSPFIINSSKFVRSFSQTSIQLLSFIRNARLPLLSSNIAKPYPIEEKDEQTFERIQLIPSLAAAFPHLSSGLWRNWGRHTFISLRGLILLTGRYEEARYLILSYASSIRHGLIPNLISDGKNARYNSRDAVWWWLYSISIYTNLVPNGYNILNDKVSRLYPNDDCPPERVDSYNQSLYDIIYQVLIKHIQSLKFRERGAGHLLDSSMNDQGFFIEIGVDTKTGFVYGGNQWNCGTWMDKMGSSEKASNKGHPATPRDGSA
;
A
#
# COMPACT_ATOMS: atom_id res chain seq x y z
N MET A 1 19.60 7.04 24.99
CA MET A 1 18.39 7.54 25.67
C MET A 1 18.80 7.99 27.05
N VAL A 2 18.24 9.09 27.55
CA VAL A 2 18.46 9.58 28.90
C VAL A 2 17.10 9.70 29.56
N ASP A 3 16.97 9.14 30.75
CA ASP A 3 15.76 9.17 31.55
C ASP A 3 16.08 9.66 32.97
N GLN A 4 15.10 10.27 33.62
CA GLN A 4 15.23 10.76 34.98
C GLN A 4 14.44 9.85 35.91
N LEU A 5 15.15 9.01 36.68
CA LEU A 5 14.52 8.05 37.60
C LEU A 5 13.96 8.74 38.84
N SER A 6 14.59 9.83 39.28
CA SER A 6 14.17 10.64 40.41
C SER A 6 14.75 12.06 40.31
N THR A 7 14.46 12.94 41.27
CA THR A 7 15.07 14.29 41.29
C THR A 7 16.59 14.26 41.36
N SER A 8 17.14 13.16 41.90
CA SER A 8 18.55 12.95 42.16
C SER A 8 19.17 11.81 41.35
N ALA A 9 18.43 11.06 40.53
CA ALA A 9 18.94 9.91 39.79
C ALA A 9 18.68 9.98 38.28
N LEU A 10 19.72 9.70 37.50
CA LEU A 10 19.70 9.67 36.04
C LEU A 10 19.98 8.26 35.53
N LEU A 11 19.27 7.85 34.48
CA LEU A 11 19.51 6.63 33.71
C LEU A 11 19.93 7.00 32.30
N ILE A 12 21.10 6.50 31.89
CA ILE A 12 21.65 6.70 30.56
C ILE A 12 21.77 5.34 29.89
N THR A 13 21.00 5.13 28.83
CA THR A 13 21.06 3.92 28.00
C THR A 13 21.81 4.21 26.71
N ARG A 14 22.92 3.49 26.49
CA ARG A 14 23.65 3.46 25.22
C ARG A 14 23.46 2.10 24.57
N HIS A 15 22.85 2.08 23.39
CA HIS A 15 22.59 0.85 22.64
C HIS A 15 23.50 0.77 21.40
N ASN A 16 24.07 -0.40 21.15
CA ASN A 16 24.75 -0.69 19.88
C ASN A 16 23.74 -1.35 18.92
N PRO A 17 23.39 -0.72 17.78
CA PRO A 17 22.37 -1.25 16.86
C PRO A 17 22.81 -2.51 16.09
N GLU A 18 24.11 -2.81 16.02
CA GLU A 18 24.62 -3.97 15.30
C GLU A 18 24.65 -5.22 16.18
N THR A 19 25.23 -5.08 17.38
CA THR A 19 25.36 -6.17 18.35
C THR A 19 24.14 -6.32 19.25
N HIS A 20 23.30 -5.29 19.31
CA HIS A 20 22.18 -5.12 20.25
C HIS A 20 22.56 -5.19 21.73
N LYS A 21 23.86 -5.10 22.05
CA LYS A 21 24.30 -4.88 23.43
C LYS A 21 23.95 -3.47 23.87
N SER A 22 23.52 -3.35 25.12
CA SER A 22 23.20 -2.07 25.74
C SER A 22 24.00 -1.88 27.00
N VAL A 23 24.51 -0.66 27.21
CA VAL A 23 25.10 -0.24 28.47
C VAL A 23 24.12 0.68 29.17
N LEU A 24 23.70 0.32 30.37
CA LEU A 24 22.93 1.17 31.27
C LEU A 24 23.85 1.78 32.31
N LEU A 25 24.01 3.09 32.29
CA LEU A 25 24.66 3.85 33.35
C LEU A 25 23.59 4.48 34.23
N ILE A 26 23.57 4.12 35.51
CA ILE A 26 22.70 4.74 36.51
C ILE A 26 23.58 5.62 37.40
N ALA A 27 23.23 6.90 37.49
CA ALA A 27 23.99 7.88 38.26
C ALA A 27 23.10 8.53 39.31
N HIS A 28 23.45 8.32 40.58
CA HIS A 28 22.85 9.02 41.71
C HIS A 28 23.63 10.32 41.93
N THR A 29 23.08 11.42 41.46
CA THR A 29 23.69 12.74 41.49
C THR A 29 23.69 13.35 42.89
N SER A 30 24.67 14.21 43.16
CA SER A 30 24.79 14.95 44.43
C SER A 30 24.71 16.45 44.19
N PHE A 31 23.63 16.92 43.55
CA PHE A 31 23.42 18.36 43.29
C PHE A 31 23.10 19.17 44.54
N PHE A 32 22.52 18.53 45.56
CA PHE A 32 22.08 19.17 46.80
C PHE A 32 23.01 18.83 47.97
N GLN A 33 22.99 19.66 49.01
CA GLN A 33 23.80 19.45 50.20
C GLN A 33 23.49 18.09 50.85
N PRO A 34 24.49 17.38 51.39
CA PRO A 34 24.28 16.08 52.02
C PRO A 34 23.32 16.20 53.21
N SER A 35 22.14 15.59 53.12
CA SER A 35 21.25 15.36 54.26
C SER A 35 21.33 13.90 54.68
N GLY A 36 21.19 13.62 55.99
CA GLY A 36 21.15 12.24 56.50
C GLY A 36 19.98 11.39 55.99
N LYS A 37 19.06 11.99 55.21
CA LYS A 37 18.01 11.32 54.44
C LYS A 37 18.24 11.63 52.96
N TRP A 38 18.33 10.60 52.12
CA TRP A 38 18.35 10.73 50.66
C TRP A 38 17.12 10.05 50.05
N GLU A 39 16.79 10.44 48.83
CA GLU A 39 15.66 9.90 48.07
C GLU A 39 15.91 8.42 47.74
N TYR A 40 14.93 7.56 48.00
CA TYR A 40 14.97 6.17 47.56
C TYR A 40 14.62 6.12 46.07
N ILE A 41 15.50 5.50 45.28
CA ILE A 41 15.27 5.30 43.85
C ILE A 41 14.36 4.09 43.68
N ASN A 42 13.28 4.25 42.92
CA ASN A 42 12.36 3.17 42.60
C ASN A 42 13.09 2.04 41.84
N SER A 43 12.61 0.81 42.01
CA SER A 43 13.15 -0.35 41.30
C SER A 43 13.05 -0.18 39.78
N LEU A 44 14.09 -0.57 39.06
CA LEU A 44 14.16 -0.46 37.60
C LEU A 44 13.88 -1.83 36.96
N SER A 45 12.94 -1.87 36.01
CA SER A 45 12.68 -3.07 35.20
C SER A 45 13.43 -2.99 33.88
N ILE A 46 14.19 -4.04 33.56
CA ILE A 46 14.96 -4.15 32.32
C ILE A 46 14.59 -5.42 31.54
N GLU A 47 14.72 -5.35 30.22
CA GLU A 47 14.52 -6.46 29.30
C GLU A 47 15.87 -6.90 28.74
N GLY A 48 16.22 -8.18 28.87
CA GLY A 48 17.56 -8.70 28.54
C GLY A 48 18.27 -9.32 29.74
N VAL A 49 19.44 -9.91 29.51
CA VAL A 49 20.31 -10.53 30.53
C VAL A 49 21.40 -9.53 30.90
N ILE A 50 21.67 -9.35 32.20
CA ILE A 50 22.83 -8.59 32.64
C ILE A 50 24.05 -9.48 32.47
N ASP A 51 24.97 -9.11 31.58
CA ASP A 51 26.19 -9.88 31.35
C ASP A 51 27.17 -9.62 32.50
N ASP A 52 27.53 -8.35 32.69
CA ASP A 52 28.50 -7.91 33.68
C ASP A 52 28.14 -6.51 34.20
N ILE A 53 28.59 -6.21 35.43
CA ILE A 53 28.70 -4.84 35.91
C ILE A 53 30.08 -4.33 35.49
N LEU A 54 30.10 -3.44 34.50
CA LEU A 54 31.33 -2.86 33.97
C LEU A 54 32.10 -2.14 35.08
N PHE A 55 31.38 -1.33 35.87
CA PHE A 55 31.91 -0.75 37.10
C PHE A 55 30.79 -0.29 38.04
N GLU A 56 31.09 -0.26 39.33
CA GLU A 56 30.36 0.51 40.33
C GLU A 56 31.34 1.41 41.10
N ALA A 57 30.92 2.64 41.35
CA ALA A 57 31.76 3.61 42.04
C ALA A 57 30.94 4.51 42.94
N SER A 58 31.52 4.93 44.05
CA SER A 58 30.94 5.96 44.90
C SER A 58 32.02 6.84 45.50
N ILE A 59 31.68 8.12 45.66
CA ILE A 59 32.52 9.09 46.34
C ILE A 59 31.88 9.39 47.67
N ASN A 60 32.62 9.16 48.76
CA ASN A 60 32.19 9.46 50.10
C ASN A 60 33.15 10.46 50.75
N HIS A 61 32.60 11.54 51.27
CA HIS A 61 33.34 12.48 52.10
C HIS A 61 32.75 12.47 53.52
N PRO A 62 33.58 12.30 54.57
CA PRO A 62 33.11 12.01 55.93
C PRO A 62 32.34 13.15 56.62
N GLN A 63 32.20 14.33 56.00
CA GLN A 63 31.57 15.50 56.62
C GLN A 63 30.10 15.64 56.21
N GLU A 64 29.21 15.85 57.19
CA GLU A 64 27.79 16.16 56.99
C GLU A 64 27.55 17.60 56.46
N LYS A 65 28.61 18.41 56.38
CA LYS A 65 28.59 19.80 55.85
C LYS A 65 29.46 19.88 54.59
N GLU A 66 29.25 20.91 53.78
CA GLU A 66 30.02 21.09 52.54
C GLU A 66 31.54 20.97 52.74
N PRO A 67 32.21 20.02 52.06
CA PRO A 67 33.65 19.74 52.21
C PRO A 67 34.54 20.97 51.99
N VAL A 68 34.07 21.90 51.15
CA VAL A 68 34.78 23.11 50.74
C VAL A 68 35.06 24.03 51.92
N ARG A 69 34.21 24.03 52.96
CA ARG A 69 34.37 24.94 54.11
C ARG A 69 35.62 24.65 54.94
N ASN A 70 36.11 23.41 54.92
CA ASN A 70 37.28 22.96 55.66
C ASN A 70 38.48 22.68 54.75
N PHE A 71 38.40 23.04 53.46
CA PHE A 71 39.49 22.85 52.51
C PHE A 71 40.66 23.80 52.83
N GLN A 72 41.84 23.24 53.09
CA GLN A 72 43.07 24.01 53.25
C GLN A 72 43.86 24.00 51.95
N ARG A 73 43.93 25.15 51.28
CA ARG A 73 44.70 25.30 50.04
C ARG A 73 46.20 25.32 50.32
N SER A 74 46.96 24.47 49.64
CA SER A 74 48.42 24.52 49.67
C SER A 74 48.94 25.79 48.99
N LYS A 75 49.97 26.40 49.57
CA LYS A 75 50.66 27.56 48.98
C LYS A 75 51.66 27.17 47.89
N GLU A 76 52.05 25.90 47.82
CA GLU A 76 53.16 25.41 46.99
C GLU A 76 52.68 24.67 45.73
N TYR A 77 51.51 24.04 45.78
CA TYR A 77 50.96 23.26 44.66
C TYR A 77 49.44 23.25 44.69
N ILE A 78 48.82 22.83 43.59
CA ILE A 78 47.37 22.64 43.51
C ILE A 78 47.00 21.34 44.23
N ASN A 79 46.23 21.41 45.32
CA ASN A 79 45.73 20.25 46.08
C ASN A 79 44.20 20.11 45.99
N GLY A 80 43.71 18.88 46.14
CA GLY A 80 42.27 18.55 46.16
C GLY A 80 41.72 18.40 47.59
N LEU A 81 40.43 18.03 47.70
CA LEU A 81 39.78 17.78 48.99
C LEU A 81 40.39 16.56 49.68
N GLU A 82 41.07 16.79 50.81
CA GLU A 82 41.61 15.74 51.67
C GLU A 82 40.48 14.93 52.34
N GLN A 83 40.75 13.70 52.80
CA GLN A 83 39.78 12.81 53.46
C GLN A 83 38.63 12.28 52.60
N THR A 84 38.56 12.63 51.32
CA THR A 84 37.61 12.03 50.37
C THR A 84 37.99 10.59 50.07
N LYS A 85 37.07 9.66 50.30
CA LYS A 85 37.25 8.24 50.00
C LYS A 85 36.51 7.89 48.71
N ILE A 86 37.23 7.27 47.79
CA ILE A 86 36.65 6.76 46.55
C ILE A 86 36.52 5.24 46.69
N TYR A 87 35.32 4.75 46.45
CA TYR A 87 35.06 3.34 46.22
C TYR A 87 34.93 3.14 44.71
N PHE A 88 35.69 2.21 44.17
CA PHE A 88 35.66 1.89 42.74
C PHE A 88 35.95 0.41 42.55
N ARG A 89 35.10 -0.27 41.79
CA ARG A 89 35.28 -1.68 41.42
C ARG A 89 34.81 -1.87 39.98
N GLU A 90 35.52 -2.73 39.25
CA GLU A 90 35.25 -3.05 37.85
C GLU A 90 34.99 -4.54 37.67
N ASN A 91 34.30 -4.90 36.58
CA ASN A 91 34.07 -6.27 36.13
C ASN A 91 33.51 -7.17 37.24
N LEU A 92 32.37 -6.77 37.80
CA LEU A 92 31.71 -7.49 38.89
C LEU A 92 30.56 -8.35 38.37
N PHE A 93 30.40 -9.51 39.01
CA PHE A 93 29.15 -10.26 38.91
C PHE A 93 28.04 -9.60 39.74
N ILE A 94 26.79 -9.85 39.38
CA ILE A 94 25.63 -9.20 40.01
C ILE A 94 25.54 -9.49 41.52
N GLU A 95 25.95 -10.68 41.96
CA GLU A 95 25.97 -11.08 43.36
C GLU A 95 27.03 -10.35 44.20
N GLN A 96 28.01 -9.74 43.53
CA GLN A 96 29.12 -9.03 44.17
C GLN A 96 28.85 -7.52 44.32
N SER A 97 27.80 -7.01 43.68
CA SER A 97 27.45 -5.59 43.74
C SER A 97 27.02 -5.18 45.14
N ARG A 98 27.54 -4.04 45.59
CA ARG A 98 27.02 -3.38 46.79
C ARG A 98 25.84 -2.50 46.47
N CYS A 99 25.80 -1.92 45.27
CA CYS A 99 24.84 -0.88 44.89
C CYS A 99 23.46 -1.42 44.48
N ILE A 100 23.41 -2.61 43.89
CA ILE A 100 22.17 -3.19 43.37
C ILE A 100 21.97 -4.64 43.78
N ARG A 101 20.70 -5.07 43.75
CA ARG A 101 20.28 -6.47 43.89
C ARG A 101 19.20 -6.77 42.85
N LEU A 102 19.16 -8.01 42.38
CA LEU A 102 18.07 -8.46 41.53
C LEU A 102 16.99 -9.17 42.35
N LYS A 103 15.73 -8.78 42.13
CA LYS A 103 14.56 -9.48 42.65
C LYS A 103 14.18 -10.73 41.85
N SER A 104 14.63 -10.77 40.61
CA SER A 104 14.31 -11.80 39.61
C SER A 104 15.58 -12.53 39.17
N PRO A 105 15.52 -13.82 38.80
CA PRO A 105 16.68 -14.56 38.33
C PRO A 105 17.35 -13.90 37.12
N ASN A 106 18.68 -13.76 37.15
CA ASN A 106 19.47 -13.34 35.98
C ASN A 106 19.78 -14.55 35.05
N SER A 107 18.79 -15.41 34.81
CA SER A 107 18.97 -16.57 33.93
C SER A 107 18.54 -16.23 32.51
N PRO A 108 19.24 -16.71 31.46
CA PRO A 108 18.78 -16.64 30.08
C PRO A 108 17.40 -17.27 29.85
N ASP A 109 17.01 -18.22 30.70
CA ASP A 109 15.74 -18.96 30.63
C ASP A 109 14.58 -18.25 31.35
N TYR A 110 14.87 -17.17 32.10
CA TYR A 110 13.84 -16.42 32.80
C TYR A 110 13.01 -15.57 31.84
N ILE A 111 11.70 -15.83 31.81
CA ILE A 111 10.71 -15.13 31.00
C ILE A 111 10.14 -13.97 31.82
N GLY A 112 10.42 -12.74 31.40
CA GLY A 112 9.92 -11.53 32.03
C GLY A 112 10.98 -10.43 32.16
N PHE A 113 10.57 -9.31 32.75
CA PHE A 113 11.47 -8.21 33.06
C PHE A 113 12.31 -8.54 34.29
N ARG A 114 13.60 -8.20 34.24
CA ARG A 114 14.46 -8.27 35.42
C ARG A 114 14.31 -7.00 36.22
N THR A 115 14.07 -7.14 37.51
CA THR A 115 13.85 -6.00 38.41
C THR A 115 15.09 -5.76 39.25
N ILE A 116 15.72 -4.62 39.04
CA ILE A 116 16.88 -4.11 39.76
C ILE A 116 16.38 -3.27 40.94
N GLU A 117 16.79 -3.64 42.15
CA GLU A 117 16.61 -2.84 43.35
C GLU A 117 17.91 -2.18 43.76
N PHE A 118 17.83 -0.92 44.16
CA PHE A 118 18.95 -0.17 44.69
C PHE A 118 19.08 -0.41 46.19
N THR A 119 20.30 -0.69 46.65
CA THR A 119 20.59 -0.88 48.06
C THR A 119 20.83 0.47 48.77
N ASN A 120 20.97 0.42 50.09
CA ASN A 120 21.35 1.59 50.90
C ASN A 120 22.80 2.08 50.62
N ASP A 121 23.61 1.32 49.90
CA ASP A 121 24.98 1.71 49.53
C ASP A 121 25.02 2.58 48.27
N PHE A 122 23.94 2.60 47.48
CA PHE A 122 23.81 3.44 46.29
C PHE A 122 23.38 4.88 46.65
N ARG A 123 24.26 5.58 47.37
CA ARG A 123 24.04 6.94 47.92
C ARG A 123 24.29 8.03 46.87
N PRO A 124 23.87 9.29 47.11
CA PRO A 124 24.25 10.42 46.25
C PRO A 124 25.77 10.46 46.04
N GLY A 125 26.21 10.64 44.79
CA GLY A 125 27.61 10.52 44.39
C GLY A 125 28.04 9.10 43.97
N SER A 126 27.07 8.20 43.75
CA SER A 126 27.32 6.82 43.27
C SER A 126 26.93 6.65 41.81
N ILE A 127 27.65 5.79 41.10
CA ILE A 127 27.38 5.40 39.72
C ILE A 127 27.53 3.90 39.56
N ILE A 128 26.75 3.31 38.66
CA ILE A 128 26.88 1.91 38.26
C ILE A 128 26.60 1.76 36.77
N ALA A 129 27.43 0.99 36.08
CA ALA A 129 27.29 0.69 34.65
C ALA A 129 27.09 -0.82 34.44
N LEU A 130 26.00 -1.17 33.76
CA LEU A 130 25.59 -2.55 33.48
C LEU A 130 25.67 -2.81 31.98
N GLU A 131 26.33 -3.90 31.58
CA GLU A 131 26.20 -4.43 30.21
C GLU A 131 25.02 -5.39 30.15
N ILE A 132 24.17 -5.20 29.14
CA ILE A 132 22.96 -5.99 28.93
C ILE A 132 22.95 -6.54 27.51
N SER A 133 22.77 -7.85 27.41
CA SER A 133 22.52 -8.56 26.17
C SER A 133 21.05 -8.92 25.99
N LEU A 134 20.65 -9.12 24.73
CA LEU A 134 19.32 -9.63 24.41
C LEU A 134 19.13 -11.04 24.96
N LEU A 135 17.88 -11.38 25.30
CA LEU A 135 17.49 -12.76 25.60
C LEU A 135 17.81 -13.68 24.42
N PRO A 136 18.21 -14.95 24.64
CA PRO A 136 18.56 -15.88 23.56
C PRO A 136 17.45 -16.01 22.51
N GLN A 137 16.19 -16.04 22.93
CA GLN A 137 15.02 -16.12 22.06
C GLN A 137 14.91 -14.91 21.13
N ILE A 138 15.08 -13.70 21.68
CA ILE A 138 15.07 -12.44 20.92
C ILE A 138 16.27 -12.40 19.97
N ARG A 139 17.44 -12.85 20.43
CA ARG A 139 18.66 -12.92 19.62
C ARG A 139 18.47 -13.84 18.41
N GLN A 140 17.84 -15.01 18.57
CA GLN A 140 17.52 -15.91 17.46
C GLN A 140 16.57 -15.24 16.46
N SER A 141 15.53 -14.56 16.93
CA SER A 141 14.63 -13.80 16.05
C SER A 141 15.35 -12.69 15.28
N VAL A 142 16.27 -11.96 15.92
CA VAL A 142 17.09 -10.94 15.24
C VAL A 142 17.99 -11.56 14.18
N ILE A 143 18.65 -12.69 14.47
CA ILE A 143 19.49 -13.40 13.49
C ILE A 143 18.66 -13.83 12.29
N TYR A 144 17.48 -14.41 12.52
CA TYR A 144 16.57 -14.81 11.45
C TYR A 144 16.10 -13.61 10.61
N LEU A 145 15.75 -12.49 11.25
CA LEU A 145 15.37 -11.27 10.54
C LEU A 145 16.51 -10.71 9.69
N LYS A 146 17.75 -10.74 10.17
CA LYS A 146 18.93 -10.38 9.37
C LYS A 146 19.08 -11.28 8.14
N GLN A 147 18.92 -12.60 8.31
CA GLN A 147 18.92 -13.54 7.19
C GLN A 147 17.80 -13.27 6.17
N LEU A 148 16.61 -12.85 6.63
CA LEU A 148 15.53 -12.40 5.74
C LEU A 148 15.91 -11.13 4.97
N LEU A 149 16.55 -10.16 5.63
CA LEU A 149 17.02 -8.93 4.97
C LEU A 149 18.12 -9.22 3.94
N ASP A 150 19.00 -10.18 4.22
CA ASP A 150 20.04 -10.62 3.27
C ASP A 150 19.43 -11.21 1.98
N GLN A 151 18.20 -11.73 2.04
CA GLN A 151 17.47 -12.20 0.85
C GLN A 151 17.24 -11.11 -0.18
N TYR A 152 17.20 -9.84 0.25
CA TYR A 152 16.96 -8.72 -0.66
C TYR A 152 18.12 -8.47 -1.61
N SER A 153 19.34 -8.77 -1.17
CA SER A 153 20.54 -8.67 -2.02
C SER A 153 20.79 -9.92 -2.86
N ASN A 154 20.08 -11.01 -2.62
CA ASN A 154 20.29 -12.30 -3.28
C ASN A 154 19.16 -12.64 -4.28
N PRO A 155 19.39 -12.58 -5.60
CA PRO A 155 18.37 -12.89 -6.63
C PRO A 155 17.87 -14.34 -6.63
N ARG A 156 18.55 -15.25 -5.92
CA ARG A 156 18.19 -16.67 -5.76
C ARG A 156 17.48 -16.96 -4.43
N SER A 157 17.17 -15.92 -3.65
CA SER A 157 16.47 -16.08 -2.39
C SER A 157 15.03 -16.54 -2.57
N GLN A 158 14.46 -17.08 -1.49
CA GLN A 158 13.05 -17.46 -1.44
C GLN A 158 12.14 -16.28 -1.74
N PHE A 159 12.41 -15.10 -1.16
CA PHE A 159 11.64 -13.89 -1.45
C PHE A 159 11.66 -13.53 -2.94
N ASN A 160 12.84 -13.52 -3.57
CA ASN A 160 12.97 -13.26 -5.00
C ASN A 160 12.25 -14.31 -5.87
N HIS A 161 12.18 -15.56 -5.42
CA HIS A 161 11.41 -16.60 -6.11
C HIS A 161 9.90 -16.36 -6.03
N ILE A 162 9.40 -15.93 -4.86
CA ILE A 162 7.99 -15.61 -4.66
C ILE A 162 7.58 -14.41 -5.52
N ILE A 163 8.34 -13.31 -5.47
CA ILE A 163 7.98 -12.10 -6.24
C ILE A 163 7.98 -12.36 -7.74
N LYS A 164 8.89 -13.20 -8.26
CA LYS A 164 8.97 -13.54 -9.70
C LYS A 164 7.72 -14.21 -10.25
N GLN A 165 6.89 -14.82 -9.40
CA GLN A 165 5.63 -15.45 -9.79
C GLN A 165 4.48 -14.44 -9.88
N LEU A 166 4.63 -13.25 -9.28
CA LEU A 166 3.59 -12.23 -9.27
C LEU A 166 3.49 -11.55 -10.63
N THR A 167 2.27 -11.46 -11.13
CA THR A 167 1.95 -10.64 -12.30
C THR A 167 1.80 -9.17 -11.89
N LEU A 168 1.73 -8.29 -12.88
CA LEU A 168 1.43 -6.89 -12.64
C LEU A 168 0.03 -6.64 -12.05
N VAL A 169 -0.91 -7.59 -12.18
CA VAL A 169 -2.24 -7.54 -11.55
C VAL A 169 -2.15 -7.95 -10.08
N ASP A 170 -1.33 -8.97 -9.77
CA ASP A 170 -1.10 -9.35 -8.37
C ASP A 170 -0.37 -8.24 -7.60
N LEU A 171 0.54 -7.54 -8.26
CA LEU A 171 1.25 -6.38 -7.70
C LEU A 171 0.32 -5.20 -7.38
N GLU A 172 -0.77 -4.99 -8.12
CA GLU A 172 -1.80 -4.01 -7.76
C GLU A 172 -2.33 -4.29 -6.36
N ARG A 173 -2.73 -5.53 -6.09
CA ARG A 173 -3.26 -5.95 -4.79
C ARG A 173 -2.22 -5.85 -3.69
N VAL A 174 -0.98 -6.24 -3.96
CA VAL A 174 0.10 -6.23 -2.95
C VAL A 174 0.47 -4.79 -2.58
N ILE A 175 0.58 -3.89 -3.56
CA ILE A 175 1.14 -2.55 -3.38
C ILE A 175 0.07 -1.50 -3.10
N TYR A 176 -1.05 -1.51 -3.83
CA TYR A 176 -2.03 -0.42 -3.81
C TYR A 176 -3.35 -0.87 -3.20
N ARG A 177 -4.36 -1.20 -4.01
CA ARG A 177 -5.71 -1.58 -3.58
C ARG A 177 -6.43 -0.55 -2.70
N THR A 178 -7.46 0.08 -3.24
CA THR A 178 -8.30 1.00 -2.45
C THR A 178 -9.27 0.25 -1.53
N SER A 179 -9.78 0.95 -0.51
CA SER A 179 -10.84 0.45 0.41
C SER A 179 -12.02 -0.17 -0.34
N ILE A 180 -12.54 0.53 -1.35
CA ILE A 180 -13.70 0.12 -2.13
C ILE A 180 -13.39 -1.12 -2.98
N GLU A 181 -12.18 -1.24 -3.51
CA GLU A 181 -11.75 -2.41 -4.29
C GLU A 181 -11.52 -3.64 -3.40
N GLU A 182 -10.92 -3.48 -2.22
CA GLU A 182 -10.72 -4.57 -1.26
C GLU A 182 -12.05 -5.12 -0.75
N GLN A 183 -12.98 -4.24 -0.38
CA GLN A 183 -14.31 -4.65 0.08
C GLN A 183 -15.11 -5.40 -1.00
N SER A 184 -14.88 -5.09 -2.28
CA SER A 184 -15.56 -5.75 -3.39
C SER A 184 -15.26 -7.25 -3.49
N ASP A 185 -14.16 -7.71 -2.88
CA ASP A 185 -13.80 -9.13 -2.86
C ASP A 185 -14.68 -9.94 -1.89
N GLY A 186 -15.41 -9.26 -0.98
CA GLY A 186 -16.31 -9.92 -0.02
C GLY A 186 -15.59 -10.76 1.03
N LYS A 187 -14.30 -10.49 1.26
CA LYS A 187 -13.41 -11.29 2.11
C LYS A 187 -13.13 -10.67 3.49
N GLY A 188 -13.84 -9.60 3.86
CA GLY A 188 -13.79 -9.00 5.21
C GLY A 188 -12.62 -8.06 5.47
N PHE A 189 -11.86 -7.66 4.44
CA PHE A 189 -10.78 -6.70 4.56
C PHE A 189 -11.21 -5.30 4.08
N ASP A 190 -10.67 -4.28 4.74
CA ASP A 190 -10.76 -2.87 4.37
C ASP A 190 -9.37 -2.24 4.58
N VAL A 191 -9.19 -0.98 4.20
CA VAL A 191 -8.04 -0.16 4.58
C VAL A 191 -7.82 -0.20 6.09
N TYR A 192 -6.58 -0.38 6.52
CA TYR A 192 -6.22 -0.32 7.93
C TYR A 192 -6.45 1.08 8.52
N LEU A 193 -7.11 1.13 9.68
CA LEU A 193 -7.34 2.35 10.44
C LEU A 193 -6.33 2.44 11.58
N ILE A 194 -5.51 3.49 11.56
CA ILE A 194 -4.54 3.77 12.61
C ILE A 194 -5.24 4.63 13.67
N PRO A 195 -5.29 4.18 14.94
CA PRO A 195 -5.81 5.00 16.04
C PRO A 195 -5.13 6.37 16.07
N ASP A 196 -5.90 7.43 16.31
CA ASP A 196 -5.44 8.83 16.38
C ASP A 196 -4.76 9.38 15.11
N TYR A 197 -4.93 8.71 13.97
CA TYR A 197 -4.45 9.19 12.66
C TYR A 197 -5.51 9.06 11.56
N GLY A 198 -6.16 7.89 11.45
CA GLY A 198 -7.21 7.62 10.48
C GLY A 198 -6.88 6.50 9.49
N LYS A 199 -7.64 6.45 8.39
CA LYS A 199 -7.54 5.44 7.34
C LYS A 199 -6.30 5.67 6.47
N LEU A 200 -5.58 4.59 6.14
CA LEU A 200 -4.56 4.64 5.09
C LEU A 200 -5.18 4.91 3.71
N VAL A 201 -4.39 5.37 2.75
CA VAL A 201 -4.89 5.60 1.38
C VAL A 201 -5.11 4.28 0.63
N TYR A 202 -4.28 3.29 0.94
CA TYR A 202 -4.20 1.99 0.27
C TYR A 202 -4.17 0.87 1.32
N CYS A 203 -4.75 -0.29 0.99
CA CYS A 203 -4.66 -1.51 1.79
C CYS A 203 -3.27 -2.16 1.66
N GLY A 204 -2.69 -2.09 0.46
CA GLY A 204 -1.36 -2.59 0.14
C GLY A 204 -0.25 -1.72 0.70
N ILE A 205 0.99 -2.22 0.55
CA ILE A 205 2.19 -1.70 1.22
C ILE A 205 2.51 -0.22 0.91
N GLN A 206 2.01 0.34 -0.20
CA GLN A 206 2.12 1.77 -0.51
C GLN A 206 1.48 2.63 0.59
N GLY A 207 0.39 2.15 1.21
CA GLY A 207 -0.29 2.87 2.28
C GLY A 207 0.64 3.11 3.47
N GLN A 208 1.38 2.07 3.88
CA GLN A 208 2.33 2.13 4.99
C GLN A 208 3.58 2.93 4.60
N ILE A 209 4.14 2.72 3.39
CA ILE A 209 5.30 3.46 2.89
C ILE A 209 5.04 4.97 2.87
N SER A 210 3.85 5.39 2.42
CA SER A 210 3.49 6.82 2.32
C SER A 210 3.46 7.52 3.69
N VAL A 211 3.20 6.78 4.77
CA VAL A 211 3.26 7.29 6.15
C VAL A 211 4.69 7.21 6.68
N LEU A 212 5.36 6.08 6.48
CA LEU A 212 6.73 5.83 6.93
C LEU A 212 7.75 6.81 6.33
N ASP A 213 7.60 7.20 5.07
CA ASP A 213 8.46 8.21 4.43
C ASP A 213 8.45 9.53 5.22
N LYS A 214 7.28 9.99 5.64
CA LYS A 214 7.15 11.21 6.44
C LYS A 214 7.74 11.03 7.84
N ILE A 215 7.50 9.89 8.47
CA ILE A 215 8.03 9.59 9.81
C ILE A 215 9.56 9.59 9.79
N ARG A 216 10.18 8.96 8.78
CA ARG A 216 11.63 8.89 8.61
C ARG A 216 12.25 10.26 8.44
N LEU A 217 11.68 11.09 7.55
CA LEU A 217 12.19 12.43 7.26
C LEU A 217 12.27 13.32 8.51
N PHE A 218 11.32 13.18 9.43
CA PHE A 218 11.23 14.02 10.63
C PHE A 218 11.58 13.28 11.94
N ASN A 219 12.03 12.03 11.86
CA ASN A 219 12.30 11.14 13.01
C ASN A 219 11.17 11.16 14.07
N GLN A 220 9.91 11.05 13.63
CA GLN A 220 8.74 11.20 14.50
C GLN A 220 8.41 9.92 15.28
N ILE A 221 9.21 9.62 16.31
CA ILE A 221 9.06 8.41 17.15
C ILE A 221 7.71 8.38 17.90
N LYS A 222 7.07 9.54 18.10
CA LYS A 222 5.76 9.69 18.74
C LYS A 222 4.58 9.69 17.76
N HIS A 223 4.80 9.42 16.47
CA HIS A 223 3.72 9.37 15.49
C HIS A 223 2.71 8.25 15.84
N PRO A 224 1.39 8.45 15.67
CA PRO A 224 0.38 7.43 16.02
C PRO A 224 0.62 6.06 15.37
N PHE A 225 1.13 6.04 14.13
CA PHE A 225 1.56 4.82 13.45
C PHE A 225 2.62 4.02 14.23
N ILE A 226 3.63 4.70 14.77
CA ILE A 226 4.70 4.08 15.57
C ILE A 226 4.15 3.61 16.91
N ILE A 227 3.26 4.40 17.52
CA ILE A 227 2.58 4.02 18.76
C ILE A 227 1.75 2.77 18.55
N ASN A 228 0.98 2.68 17.47
CA ASN A 228 0.18 1.51 17.12
C ASN A 228 1.04 0.24 16.97
N LEU A 229 2.17 0.32 16.27
CA LEU A 229 3.14 -0.79 16.15
C LEU A 229 3.74 -1.21 17.49
N LYS A 230 3.93 -0.27 18.43
CA LYS A 230 4.43 -0.56 19.78
C LYS A 230 3.36 -1.21 20.65
N GLN A 231 2.10 -0.85 20.47
CA GLN A 231 0.98 -1.32 21.29
C GLN A 231 0.52 -2.73 20.91
N GLY A 232 0.65 -3.13 19.64
CA GLY A 232 0.24 -4.47 19.22
C GLY A 232 0.65 -4.83 17.80
N ASN A 233 0.31 -6.07 17.43
CA ASN A 233 0.74 -6.69 16.18
C ASN A 233 -0.31 -6.56 15.06
N TRP A 234 -1.40 -5.84 15.31
CA TRP A 234 -2.59 -5.83 14.45
C TRP A 234 -2.30 -5.43 13.00
N LEU A 235 -1.43 -4.44 12.76
CA LEU A 235 -1.05 -4.03 11.40
C LEU A 235 -0.26 -5.13 10.68
N MET A 236 0.62 -5.83 11.39
CA MET A 236 1.40 -6.93 10.84
C MET A 236 0.49 -8.12 10.48
N ASP A 237 -0.41 -8.48 11.38
CA ASP A 237 -1.42 -9.53 11.15
C ASP A 237 -2.31 -9.17 9.96
N TYR A 238 -2.75 -7.91 9.88
CA TYR A 238 -3.53 -7.38 8.77
C TYR A 238 -2.82 -7.57 7.42
N ILE A 239 -1.55 -7.15 7.31
CA ILE A 239 -0.77 -7.23 6.06
C ILE A 239 -0.60 -8.69 5.61
N SER A 240 -0.26 -9.59 6.53
CA SER A 240 -0.12 -11.02 6.22
C SER A 240 -1.45 -11.64 5.80
N ASN A 241 -2.50 -11.43 6.59
CA ASN A 241 -3.76 -12.14 6.43
C ASN A 241 -4.53 -11.70 5.19
N ARG A 242 -4.46 -10.43 4.81
CA ARG A 242 -5.09 -9.95 3.55
C ARG A 242 -4.47 -10.56 2.29
N LEU A 243 -3.20 -10.98 2.34
CA LEU A 243 -2.53 -11.61 1.21
C LEU A 243 -2.72 -13.14 1.20
N LYS A 244 -2.79 -13.77 2.38
CA LYS A 244 -2.97 -15.24 2.53
C LYS A 244 -4.27 -15.78 1.96
N ILE A 245 -5.31 -14.95 1.92
CA ILE A 245 -6.64 -15.33 1.45
C ILE A 245 -6.73 -15.52 -0.07
N HIS A 246 -5.81 -14.93 -0.84
CA HIS A 246 -5.79 -15.09 -2.29
C HIS A 246 -4.69 -16.07 -2.70
N SER A 247 -5.02 -17.04 -3.55
CA SER A 247 -4.09 -18.07 -4.04
C SER A 247 -2.79 -17.49 -4.59
N ASN A 248 -2.88 -16.46 -5.45
CA ASN A 248 -1.72 -15.87 -6.12
C ASN A 248 -0.77 -15.13 -5.15
N THR A 249 -1.30 -14.51 -4.09
CA THR A 249 -0.50 -13.75 -3.12
C THR A 249 -0.22 -14.52 -1.84
N LYS A 250 -0.71 -15.76 -1.73
CA LYS A 250 -0.65 -16.57 -0.50
C LYS A 250 0.78 -16.77 -0.01
N GLN A 251 1.68 -17.17 -0.91
CA GLN A 251 3.09 -17.40 -0.56
C GLN A 251 3.77 -16.14 -0.03
N LEU A 252 3.45 -14.96 -0.60
CA LEU A 252 3.96 -13.69 -0.10
C LEU A 252 3.37 -13.34 1.27
N GLY A 253 2.08 -13.59 1.48
CA GLY A 253 1.42 -13.43 2.78
C GLY A 253 2.03 -14.34 3.86
N GLU A 254 2.36 -15.58 3.53
CA GLU A 254 3.07 -16.52 4.40
C GLU A 254 4.48 -16.03 4.73
N TRP A 255 5.21 -15.53 3.74
CA TRP A 255 6.53 -14.93 3.94
C TRP A 255 6.48 -13.74 4.91
N TYR A 256 5.53 -12.80 4.72
CA TYR A 256 5.31 -11.69 5.65
C TYR A 256 4.91 -12.17 7.04
N GLY A 257 4.01 -13.16 7.12
CA GLY A 257 3.58 -13.74 8.38
C GLY A 257 4.75 -14.30 9.20
N ASN A 258 5.67 -15.02 8.55
CA ASN A 258 6.87 -15.56 9.19
C ASN A 258 7.79 -14.42 9.68
N ALA A 259 8.03 -13.40 8.85
CA ALA A 259 8.83 -12.24 9.23
C ALA A 259 8.22 -11.52 10.45
N PHE A 260 6.91 -11.27 10.42
CA PHE A 260 6.20 -10.57 11.48
C PHE A 260 6.07 -11.36 12.77
N GLN A 261 6.03 -12.69 12.72
CA GLN A 261 6.08 -13.53 13.91
C GLN A 261 7.38 -13.31 14.69
N HIS A 262 8.52 -13.24 13.98
CA HIS A 262 9.80 -12.94 14.60
C HIS A 262 9.88 -11.49 15.09
N ILE A 263 9.34 -10.52 14.34
CA ILE A 263 9.26 -9.12 14.80
C ILE A 263 8.43 -9.00 16.09
N SER A 264 7.31 -9.73 16.18
CA SER A 264 6.41 -9.72 17.32
C SER A 264 7.05 -10.25 18.62
N SER A 265 8.12 -11.03 18.50
CA SER A 265 8.90 -11.55 19.63
C SER A 265 9.96 -10.55 20.16
N LEU A 266 10.19 -9.45 19.44
CA LEU A 266 11.17 -8.43 19.84
C LEU A 266 10.58 -7.51 20.91
N SER A 267 11.48 -6.78 21.59
CA SER A 267 11.09 -5.67 22.44
C SER A 267 10.24 -4.66 21.66
N ARG A 268 9.22 -4.08 22.29
CA ARG A 268 8.32 -3.10 21.64
C ARG A 268 9.07 -1.89 21.08
N LEU A 269 10.23 -1.55 21.63
CA LEU A 269 11.07 -0.48 21.10
C LEU A 269 11.70 -0.81 19.74
N MET A 270 11.95 -2.10 19.46
CA MET A 270 12.58 -2.59 18.23
C MET A 270 11.57 -2.88 17.12
N VAL A 271 10.31 -3.17 17.47
CA VAL A 271 9.25 -3.52 16.51
C VAL A 271 9.14 -2.51 15.36
N PRO A 272 9.04 -1.18 15.59
CA PRO A 272 8.88 -0.24 14.48
C PRO A 272 10.08 -0.21 13.52
N ILE A 273 11.30 -0.44 14.04
CA ILE A 273 12.53 -0.42 13.25
C ILE A 273 12.56 -1.63 12.31
N TYR A 274 12.36 -2.83 12.85
CA TYR A 274 12.38 -4.06 12.05
C TYR A 274 11.17 -4.16 11.12
N PHE A 275 10.01 -3.68 11.56
CA PHE A 275 8.83 -3.54 10.69
C PHE A 275 9.16 -2.66 9.47
N ASP A 276 9.77 -1.50 9.70
CA ASP A 276 10.13 -0.59 8.61
C ASP A 276 11.17 -1.21 7.66
N LEU A 277 12.20 -1.87 8.20
CA LEU A 277 13.22 -2.55 7.38
C LEU A 277 12.60 -3.61 6.45
N ILE A 278 11.68 -4.43 6.97
CA ILE A 278 11.00 -5.47 6.18
C ILE A 278 10.09 -4.84 5.12
N ILE A 279 9.25 -3.87 5.50
CA ILE A 279 8.28 -3.25 4.58
C ILE A 279 8.97 -2.43 3.50
N THR A 280 10.00 -1.66 3.87
CA THR A 280 10.73 -0.81 2.93
C THR A 280 11.55 -1.65 1.95
N GLY A 281 12.27 -2.67 2.45
CA GLY A 281 13.05 -3.54 1.59
C GLY A 281 12.18 -4.36 0.62
N SER A 282 11.07 -4.91 1.10
CA SER A 282 10.13 -5.63 0.24
C SER A 282 9.45 -4.72 -0.78
N TYR A 283 9.08 -3.48 -0.40
CA TYR A 283 8.47 -2.50 -1.29
C TYR A 283 9.36 -2.19 -2.50
N TYR A 284 10.63 -1.88 -2.28
CA TYR A 284 11.53 -1.54 -3.38
C TYR A 284 11.71 -2.71 -4.35
N LEU A 285 11.83 -3.94 -3.84
CA LEU A 285 11.95 -5.12 -4.69
C LEU A 285 10.66 -5.42 -5.48
N LEU A 286 9.49 -5.19 -4.89
CA LEU A 286 8.21 -5.34 -5.58
C LEU A 286 8.05 -4.30 -6.69
N ILE A 287 8.46 -3.06 -6.46
CA ILE A 287 8.46 -1.99 -7.46
C ILE A 287 9.45 -2.29 -8.59
N GLU A 288 10.67 -2.71 -8.26
CA GLU A 288 11.66 -3.11 -9.27
C GLU A 288 11.18 -4.30 -10.09
N HIS A 289 10.59 -5.32 -9.45
CA HIS A 289 9.96 -6.44 -10.17
C HIS A 289 8.85 -5.95 -11.10
N ALA A 290 8.01 -5.01 -10.66
CA ALA A 290 6.99 -4.42 -11.51
C ALA A 290 7.58 -3.75 -12.76
N TYR A 291 8.72 -3.04 -12.63
CA TYR A 291 9.40 -2.46 -13.78
C TYR A 291 9.97 -3.50 -14.73
N GLN A 292 10.50 -4.61 -14.21
CA GLN A 292 11.02 -5.70 -15.05
C GLN A 292 9.94 -6.43 -15.85
N LEU A 293 8.69 -6.40 -15.37
CA LEU A 293 7.54 -6.92 -16.12
C LEU A 293 7.02 -5.95 -17.20
N MET A 294 7.45 -4.69 -17.17
CA MET A 294 7.02 -3.69 -18.14
C MET A 294 7.92 -3.69 -19.39
N SER A 295 7.48 -2.96 -20.41
CA SER A 295 8.20 -2.84 -21.67
C SER A 295 9.64 -2.31 -21.51
N PRO A 296 10.54 -2.59 -22.48
CA PRO A 296 11.89 -2.01 -22.50
C PRO A 296 11.92 -0.48 -22.47
N PHE A 297 10.85 0.17 -22.95
CA PHE A 297 10.70 1.62 -22.86
C PHE A 297 10.65 2.08 -21.39
N ILE A 298 9.92 1.37 -20.52
CA ILE A 298 9.83 1.70 -19.10
C ILE A 298 11.13 1.34 -18.37
N ILE A 299 11.68 0.14 -18.60
CA ILE A 299 12.90 -0.34 -17.93
C ILE A 299 14.04 0.68 -18.09
N ASN A 300 14.25 1.15 -19.32
CA ASN A 300 15.34 2.07 -19.67
C ASN A 300 15.00 3.55 -19.46
N SER A 301 13.84 3.88 -18.86
CA SER A 301 13.40 5.26 -18.69
C SER A 301 13.93 5.93 -17.42
N SER A 302 13.68 7.24 -17.31
CA SER A 302 14.00 8.01 -16.12
C SER A 302 13.15 7.61 -14.92
N LYS A 303 13.59 7.97 -13.71
CA LYS A 303 12.81 7.78 -12.48
C LYS A 303 11.41 8.38 -12.59
N PHE A 304 11.27 9.54 -13.23
CA PHE A 304 9.98 10.19 -13.42
C PHE A 304 9.01 9.35 -14.26
N VAL A 305 9.48 8.81 -15.39
CA VAL A 305 8.64 7.96 -16.26
C VAL A 305 8.28 6.65 -15.55
N ARG A 306 9.23 6.05 -14.82
CA ARG A 306 8.97 4.87 -13.98
C ARG A 306 8.00 5.15 -12.84
N SER A 307 8.04 6.33 -12.22
CA SER A 307 7.04 6.72 -11.23
C SER A 307 5.67 6.88 -11.86
N PHE A 308 5.58 7.46 -13.07
CA PHE A 308 4.31 7.59 -13.79
C PHE A 308 3.75 6.22 -14.23
N SER A 309 4.61 5.28 -14.63
CA SER A 309 4.16 3.95 -15.03
C SER A 309 3.56 3.15 -13.88
N GLN A 310 3.84 3.49 -12.62
CA GLN A 310 3.17 2.88 -11.48
C GLN A 310 1.64 3.11 -11.50
N THR A 311 1.17 4.22 -12.09
CA THR A 311 -0.28 4.46 -12.28
C THR A 311 -0.95 3.39 -13.12
N SER A 312 -0.22 2.73 -14.03
CA SER A 312 -0.70 1.55 -14.77
C SER A 312 -1.06 0.39 -13.83
N ILE A 313 -0.23 0.18 -12.79
CA ILE A 313 -0.46 -0.86 -11.78
C ILE A 313 -1.62 -0.45 -10.89
N GLN A 314 -1.65 0.80 -10.44
CA GLN A 314 -2.69 1.31 -9.56
C GLN A 314 -4.09 1.15 -10.14
N LEU A 315 -4.30 1.52 -11.41
CA LEU A 315 -5.64 1.64 -11.97
C LEU A 315 -6.16 0.36 -12.62
N LEU A 316 -5.30 -0.63 -12.91
CA LEU A 316 -5.67 -1.84 -13.64
C LEU A 316 -5.75 -3.05 -12.71
N SER A 317 -6.96 -3.53 -12.47
CA SER A 317 -7.21 -4.70 -11.61
C SER A 317 -8.50 -5.42 -12.01
N PHE A 318 -8.57 -6.71 -11.68
CA PHE A 318 -9.83 -7.44 -11.60
C PHE A 318 -10.62 -7.05 -10.33
N ILE A 319 -11.92 -6.75 -10.49
CA ILE A 319 -12.84 -6.34 -9.42
C ILE A 319 -14.12 -7.16 -9.55
N ARG A 320 -14.48 -7.91 -8.49
CA ARG A 320 -15.56 -8.91 -8.55
C ARG A 320 -16.94 -8.34 -8.85
N ASN A 321 -17.22 -7.11 -8.43
CA ASN A 321 -18.51 -6.43 -8.64
C ASN A 321 -18.49 -5.40 -9.79
N ALA A 322 -17.43 -5.39 -10.60
CA ALA A 322 -17.26 -4.48 -11.73
C ALA A 322 -16.70 -5.22 -12.94
N ARG A 323 -17.27 -6.38 -13.26
CA ARG A 323 -16.78 -7.25 -14.33
C ARG A 323 -16.98 -6.60 -15.70
N LEU A 324 -16.14 -7.00 -16.64
CA LEU A 324 -16.34 -6.74 -18.06
C LEU A 324 -17.11 -7.92 -18.70
N PRO A 325 -17.72 -7.72 -19.88
CA PRO A 325 -18.30 -8.81 -20.65
C PRO A 325 -17.29 -9.91 -20.92
N LEU A 326 -17.77 -11.16 -20.84
CA LEU A 326 -16.97 -12.34 -21.09
C LEU A 326 -16.50 -12.38 -22.55
N LEU A 327 -15.26 -12.76 -22.75
CA LEU A 327 -14.65 -13.03 -24.05
C LEU A 327 -15.17 -14.35 -24.62
N SER A 328 -15.18 -14.45 -25.95
CA SER A 328 -15.54 -15.69 -26.64
C SER A 328 -14.56 -16.81 -26.30
N SER A 329 -15.06 -18.04 -26.25
CA SER A 329 -14.19 -19.23 -26.22
C SER A 329 -13.36 -19.42 -27.49
N ASN A 330 -13.70 -18.73 -28.58
CA ASN A 330 -13.06 -18.84 -29.89
C ASN A 330 -12.00 -17.76 -30.17
N ILE A 331 -11.50 -17.08 -29.13
CA ILE A 331 -10.35 -16.17 -29.27
C ILE A 331 -9.04 -16.94 -29.46
N ALA A 332 -8.06 -16.32 -30.10
CA ALA A 332 -6.69 -16.87 -30.13
C ALA A 332 -6.06 -16.86 -28.73
N LYS A 333 -5.06 -17.73 -28.50
CA LYS A 333 -4.24 -17.69 -27.29
C LYS A 333 -3.48 -16.35 -27.20
N PRO A 334 -3.23 -15.81 -25.99
CA PRO A 334 -3.57 -16.38 -24.68
C PRO A 334 -5.04 -16.15 -24.28
N TYR A 335 -5.52 -17.02 -23.38
CA TYR A 335 -6.86 -16.95 -22.79
C TYR A 335 -6.80 -16.25 -21.42
N PRO A 336 -7.85 -15.52 -21.02
CA PRO A 336 -7.96 -15.01 -19.67
C PRO A 336 -7.97 -16.16 -18.66
N ILE A 337 -7.45 -15.92 -17.46
CA ILE A 337 -7.55 -16.86 -16.33
C ILE A 337 -9.02 -17.01 -15.95
N GLU A 338 -9.44 -18.22 -15.63
CA GLU A 338 -10.82 -18.52 -15.29
C GLU A 338 -10.95 -19.12 -13.90
N GLU A 339 -11.98 -18.68 -13.17
CA GLU A 339 -12.38 -19.22 -11.88
C GLU A 339 -13.86 -19.59 -11.93
N LYS A 340 -14.27 -20.50 -11.04
CA LYS A 340 -15.69 -20.68 -10.72
C LYS A 340 -16.03 -19.83 -9.51
N ASP A 341 -17.12 -19.08 -9.62
CA ASP A 341 -17.64 -18.33 -8.49
C ASP A 341 -18.04 -19.29 -7.36
N GLU A 342 -17.56 -19.04 -6.14
CA GLU A 342 -17.80 -19.91 -4.98
C GLU A 342 -19.28 -19.94 -4.57
N GLN A 343 -20.05 -18.88 -4.88
CA GLN A 343 -21.45 -18.73 -4.45
C GLN A 343 -22.43 -19.13 -5.55
N THR A 344 -22.15 -18.70 -6.78
CA THR A 344 -23.06 -18.87 -7.93
C THR A 344 -22.68 -20.05 -8.83
N PHE A 345 -21.48 -20.62 -8.66
CA PHE A 345 -20.90 -21.65 -9.54
C PHE A 345 -20.76 -21.22 -11.02
N GLU A 346 -20.96 -19.94 -11.31
CA GLU A 346 -20.79 -19.38 -12.64
C GLU A 346 -19.31 -19.32 -13.03
N ARG A 347 -19.05 -19.46 -14.33
CA ARG A 347 -17.72 -19.26 -14.92
C ARG A 347 -17.39 -17.76 -14.90
N ILE A 348 -16.24 -17.41 -14.35
CA ILE A 348 -15.72 -16.04 -14.32
C ILE A 348 -14.40 -16.00 -15.08
N GLN A 349 -14.27 -15.04 -15.98
CA GLN A 349 -12.97 -14.67 -16.55
C GLN A 349 -12.39 -13.51 -15.75
N LEU A 350 -11.18 -13.69 -15.22
CA LEU A 350 -10.47 -12.72 -14.39
C LEU A 350 -9.83 -11.62 -15.25
N ILE A 351 -10.65 -10.88 -15.98
CA ILE A 351 -10.18 -9.82 -16.89
C ILE A 351 -9.95 -8.54 -16.08
N PRO A 352 -8.71 -8.02 -16.03
CA PRO A 352 -8.46 -6.74 -15.38
C PRO A 352 -9.16 -5.61 -16.13
N SER A 353 -9.83 -4.73 -15.40
CA SER A 353 -10.43 -3.54 -15.96
C SER A 353 -9.78 -2.27 -15.41
N LEU A 354 -9.82 -1.19 -16.20
CA LEU A 354 -9.17 0.06 -15.86
C LEU A 354 -10.15 0.98 -15.11
N ALA A 355 -9.81 1.36 -13.88
CA ALA A 355 -10.52 2.39 -13.15
C ALA A 355 -10.31 3.77 -13.79
N ALA A 356 -11.37 4.58 -13.87
CA ALA A 356 -11.25 5.95 -14.37
C ALA A 356 -10.62 6.90 -13.35
N ALA A 357 -10.89 6.69 -12.05
CA ALA A 357 -10.34 7.49 -10.97
C ALA A 357 -10.54 6.80 -9.61
N PHE A 358 -9.70 7.15 -8.65
CA PHE A 358 -9.86 6.75 -7.25
C PHE A 358 -10.33 7.91 -6.36
N PRO A 359 -11.08 7.62 -5.27
CA PRO A 359 -11.66 6.31 -4.93
C PRO A 359 -13.02 6.07 -5.63
N HIS A 360 -13.67 7.11 -6.16
CA HIS A 360 -15.09 7.04 -6.51
C HIS A 360 -15.44 6.20 -7.74
N LEU A 361 -14.49 5.97 -8.66
CA LEU A 361 -14.69 5.23 -9.91
C LEU A 361 -13.86 3.93 -9.92
N SER A 362 -13.72 3.30 -8.75
CA SER A 362 -12.88 2.10 -8.56
C SER A 362 -13.65 0.78 -8.51
N SER A 363 -14.98 0.77 -8.30
CA SER A 363 -15.76 -0.49 -8.27
C SER A 363 -17.21 -0.30 -8.67
N GLY A 364 -17.97 -1.40 -8.69
CA GLY A 364 -19.39 -1.41 -9.02
C GLY A 364 -19.68 -0.91 -10.44
N LEU A 365 -20.87 -0.31 -10.57
CA LEU A 365 -21.35 0.30 -11.82
C LEU A 365 -20.41 1.40 -12.35
N TRP A 366 -19.59 2.02 -11.49
CA TRP A 366 -18.83 3.23 -11.81
C TRP A 366 -17.38 2.99 -12.26
N ARG A 367 -16.91 1.74 -12.33
CA ARG A 367 -15.51 1.47 -12.69
C ARG A 367 -15.24 1.60 -14.19
N ASN A 368 -16.04 0.93 -15.00
CA ASN A 368 -15.71 0.67 -16.40
C ASN A 368 -16.28 1.74 -17.32
N TRP A 369 -15.46 2.71 -17.69
CA TRP A 369 -15.85 3.79 -18.60
C TRP A 369 -15.16 3.66 -19.96
N GLY A 370 -15.90 3.39 -21.03
CA GLY A 370 -15.33 3.15 -22.37
C GLY A 370 -14.43 4.29 -22.85
N ARG A 371 -14.91 5.53 -22.70
CA ARG A 371 -14.13 6.73 -23.03
C ARG A 371 -12.79 6.78 -22.27
N HIS A 372 -12.81 6.62 -20.95
CA HIS A 372 -11.60 6.71 -20.12
C HIS A 372 -10.62 5.57 -20.41
N THR A 373 -11.14 4.35 -20.58
CA THR A 373 -10.35 3.17 -20.95
C THR A 373 -9.59 3.43 -22.24
N PHE A 374 -10.26 3.84 -23.32
CA PHE A 374 -9.62 3.95 -24.63
C PHE A 374 -8.80 5.22 -24.85
N ILE A 375 -9.04 6.29 -24.09
CA ILE A 375 -8.08 7.41 -24.02
C ILE A 375 -6.79 6.95 -23.34
N SER A 376 -6.91 6.19 -22.24
CA SER A 376 -5.77 5.82 -21.39
C SER A 376 -5.00 4.59 -21.88
N LEU A 377 -5.61 3.77 -22.75
CA LEU A 377 -5.08 2.46 -23.15
C LEU A 377 -3.67 2.55 -23.74
N ARG A 378 -3.39 3.56 -24.58
CA ARG A 378 -2.03 3.75 -25.11
C ARG A 378 -1.01 4.00 -24.01
N GLY A 379 -1.30 4.95 -23.11
CA GLY A 379 -0.35 5.41 -22.09
C GLY A 379 -0.13 4.39 -20.98
N LEU A 380 -1.22 3.90 -20.40
CA LEU A 380 -1.16 3.05 -19.21
C LEU A 380 -0.99 1.57 -19.52
N ILE A 381 -1.31 1.11 -20.74
CA ILE A 381 -1.37 -0.32 -21.04
C ILE A 381 -0.40 -0.69 -22.18
N LEU A 382 -0.48 -0.03 -23.34
CA LEU A 382 0.40 -0.37 -24.47
C LEU A 382 1.85 0.02 -24.21
N LEU A 383 2.11 1.27 -23.81
CA LEU A 383 3.48 1.72 -23.57
C LEU A 383 4.15 0.99 -22.39
N THR A 384 3.37 0.43 -21.46
CA THR A 384 3.89 -0.39 -20.36
C THR A 384 4.05 -1.86 -20.72
N GLY A 385 3.66 -2.29 -21.93
CA GLY A 385 3.86 -3.67 -22.41
C GLY A 385 2.75 -4.65 -22.04
N ARG A 386 1.62 -4.19 -21.51
CA ARG A 386 0.46 -5.00 -21.08
C ARG A 386 -0.45 -5.38 -22.25
N TYR A 387 0.12 -6.02 -23.27
CA TYR A 387 -0.59 -6.25 -24.54
C TYR A 387 -1.76 -7.22 -24.41
N GLU A 388 -1.65 -8.22 -23.53
CA GLU A 388 -2.73 -9.17 -23.29
C GLU A 388 -3.95 -8.48 -22.67
N GLU A 389 -3.74 -7.66 -21.64
CA GLU A 389 -4.82 -6.91 -21.00
C GLU A 389 -5.43 -5.88 -21.97
N ALA A 390 -4.62 -5.23 -22.83
CA ALA A 390 -5.13 -4.34 -23.87
C ALA A 390 -6.08 -5.07 -24.82
N ARG A 391 -5.70 -6.28 -25.26
CA ARG A 391 -6.52 -7.12 -26.14
C ARG A 391 -7.82 -7.52 -25.47
N TYR A 392 -7.78 -7.95 -24.21
CA TYR A 392 -8.99 -8.32 -23.46
C TYR A 392 -9.94 -7.13 -23.33
N LEU A 393 -9.44 -5.94 -23.00
CA LEU A 393 -10.27 -4.73 -22.95
C LEU A 393 -10.92 -4.43 -24.31
N ILE A 394 -10.15 -4.43 -25.40
CA ILE A 394 -10.67 -4.17 -26.74
C ILE A 394 -11.82 -5.12 -27.09
N LEU A 395 -11.63 -6.43 -26.87
CA LEU A 395 -12.60 -7.46 -27.22
C LEU A 395 -13.82 -7.46 -26.28
N SER A 396 -13.62 -7.24 -24.97
CA SER A 396 -14.71 -7.15 -24.01
C SER A 396 -15.63 -5.96 -24.31
N TYR A 397 -15.08 -4.78 -24.65
CA TYR A 397 -15.93 -3.65 -25.06
C TYR A 397 -16.58 -3.87 -26.43
N ALA A 398 -15.90 -4.57 -27.35
CA ALA A 398 -16.45 -4.91 -28.67
C ALA A 398 -17.73 -5.78 -28.55
N SER A 399 -17.80 -6.66 -27.55
CA SER A 399 -19.00 -7.46 -27.27
C SER A 399 -20.24 -6.60 -27.02
N SER A 400 -20.03 -5.42 -26.44
CA SER A 400 -21.05 -4.46 -26.04
C SER A 400 -21.29 -3.38 -27.09
N ILE A 401 -20.79 -3.49 -28.33
CA ILE A 401 -21.16 -2.49 -29.34
C ILE A 401 -22.67 -2.56 -29.61
N ARG A 402 -23.35 -1.41 -29.66
CA ARG A 402 -24.77 -1.29 -30.04
C ARG A 402 -25.00 0.06 -30.69
N HIS A 403 -25.88 0.14 -31.68
CA HIS A 403 -26.07 1.34 -32.52
C HIS A 403 -24.75 1.84 -33.13
N GLY A 404 -23.80 0.94 -33.39
CA GLY A 404 -22.47 1.32 -33.86
C GLY A 404 -21.62 2.07 -32.83
N LEU A 405 -22.05 2.16 -31.57
CA LEU A 405 -21.35 2.87 -30.50
C LEU A 405 -20.73 1.90 -29.49
N ILE A 406 -19.63 2.35 -28.88
CA ILE A 406 -19.08 1.78 -27.64
C ILE A 406 -19.80 2.45 -26.47
N PRO A 407 -20.26 1.69 -25.46
CA PRO A 407 -20.94 2.28 -24.32
C PRO A 407 -19.98 3.16 -23.49
N ASN A 408 -20.52 4.24 -22.95
CA ASN A 408 -19.76 5.09 -22.03
C ASN A 408 -19.52 4.36 -20.71
N LEU A 409 -20.53 3.63 -20.22
CA LEU A 409 -20.52 2.94 -18.94
C LEU A 409 -20.90 1.48 -19.14
N ILE A 410 -20.13 0.56 -18.54
CA ILE A 410 -20.47 -0.87 -18.45
C ILE A 410 -20.57 -1.27 -16.98
N SER A 411 -21.77 -1.63 -16.55
CA SER A 411 -22.03 -2.14 -15.21
C SER A 411 -22.00 -3.66 -15.22
N ASP A 412 -20.95 -4.21 -14.60
CA ASP A 412 -20.77 -5.64 -14.33
C ASP A 412 -21.01 -6.55 -15.56
N GLY A 413 -20.59 -6.07 -16.73
CA GLY A 413 -20.68 -6.78 -18.01
C GLY A 413 -22.10 -7.05 -18.52
N LYS A 414 -23.15 -6.55 -17.84
CA LYS A 414 -24.56 -6.87 -18.14
C LYS A 414 -25.36 -5.67 -18.63
N ASN A 415 -25.13 -4.51 -18.03
CA ASN A 415 -25.85 -3.28 -18.36
C ASN A 415 -24.88 -2.25 -18.95
N ALA A 416 -25.28 -1.59 -20.04
CA ALA A 416 -24.44 -0.64 -20.74
C ALA A 416 -25.24 0.61 -21.13
N ARG A 417 -24.64 1.79 -20.93
CA ARG A 417 -25.22 3.09 -21.27
C ARG A 417 -24.54 3.65 -22.52
N TYR A 418 -25.32 4.08 -23.51
CA TYR A 418 -24.85 4.48 -24.84
C TYR A 418 -25.06 5.96 -25.09
N ASN A 419 -24.63 6.78 -24.12
CA ASN A 419 -24.69 8.24 -24.18
C ASN A 419 -23.36 8.87 -24.59
N SER A 420 -22.41 8.10 -25.15
CA SER A 420 -21.12 8.58 -25.62
C SER A 420 -21.01 8.34 -27.13
N ARG A 421 -20.83 9.44 -27.87
CA ARG A 421 -20.52 9.41 -29.31
C ARG A 421 -19.02 9.38 -29.60
N ASP A 422 -18.19 9.69 -28.61
CA ASP A 422 -16.73 9.78 -28.73
C ASP A 422 -15.99 8.48 -28.38
N ALA A 423 -16.53 7.64 -27.48
CA ALA A 423 -15.86 6.42 -27.03
C ALA A 423 -15.54 5.44 -28.16
N VAL A 424 -16.41 5.35 -29.17
CA VAL A 424 -16.20 4.46 -30.33
C VAL A 424 -14.98 4.87 -31.15
N TRP A 425 -14.73 6.17 -31.30
CA TRP A 425 -13.58 6.68 -32.04
C TRP A 425 -12.27 6.47 -31.27
N TRP A 426 -12.30 6.65 -29.95
CA TRP A 426 -11.16 6.30 -29.09
C TRP A 426 -10.86 4.80 -29.12
N TRP A 427 -11.89 3.96 -29.18
CA TRP A 427 -11.75 2.51 -29.32
C TRP A 427 -11.13 2.12 -30.67
N LEU A 428 -11.61 2.70 -31.78
CA LEU A 428 -11.02 2.48 -33.12
C LEU A 428 -9.56 2.96 -33.18
N TYR A 429 -9.27 4.13 -32.63
CA TYR A 429 -7.92 4.66 -32.52
C TYR A 429 -7.02 3.73 -31.68
N SER A 430 -7.53 3.22 -30.55
CA SER A 430 -6.83 2.25 -29.71
C SER A 430 -6.50 0.96 -30.45
N ILE A 431 -7.41 0.44 -31.26
CA ILE A 431 -7.17 -0.74 -32.11
C ILE A 431 -6.07 -0.44 -33.12
N SER A 432 -6.14 0.70 -33.81
CA SER A 432 -5.11 1.11 -34.77
C SER A 432 -3.73 1.20 -34.13
N ILE A 433 -3.64 1.78 -32.92
CA ILE A 433 -2.38 1.82 -32.19
C ILE A 433 -1.94 0.41 -31.78
N TYR A 434 -2.85 -0.43 -31.29
CA TYR A 434 -2.56 -1.81 -30.91
C TYR A 434 -1.96 -2.59 -32.09
N THR A 435 -2.57 -2.53 -33.28
CA THR A 435 -2.09 -3.26 -34.45
C THR A 435 -0.72 -2.78 -34.93
N ASN A 436 -0.37 -1.52 -34.66
CA ASN A 436 0.92 -0.93 -35.02
C ASN A 436 2.03 -1.18 -33.98
N LEU A 437 1.70 -1.15 -32.68
CA LEU A 437 2.69 -1.28 -31.60
C LEU A 437 2.94 -2.73 -31.18
N VAL A 438 1.92 -3.58 -31.21
CA VAL A 438 2.03 -4.95 -30.72
C VAL A 438 2.57 -5.86 -31.83
N PRO A 439 3.60 -6.70 -31.55
CA PRO A 439 4.07 -7.68 -32.52
C PRO A 439 2.92 -8.58 -33.02
N ASN A 440 2.75 -8.67 -34.33
CA ASN A 440 1.61 -9.36 -34.96
C ASN A 440 0.23 -8.88 -34.47
N GLY A 441 0.14 -7.62 -34.03
CA GLY A 441 -1.06 -7.05 -33.42
C GLY A 441 -2.27 -7.05 -34.35
N TYR A 442 -2.06 -7.04 -35.67
CA TYR A 442 -3.13 -7.15 -36.68
C TYR A 442 -3.95 -8.45 -36.56
N ASN A 443 -3.42 -9.50 -35.93
CA ASN A 443 -4.16 -10.75 -35.70
C ASN A 443 -5.41 -10.56 -34.83
N ILE A 444 -5.46 -9.52 -33.99
CA ILE A 444 -6.64 -9.20 -33.17
C ILE A 444 -7.90 -8.99 -34.01
N LEU A 445 -7.75 -8.57 -35.27
CA LEU A 445 -8.88 -8.34 -36.19
C LEU A 445 -9.63 -9.65 -36.50
N ASN A 446 -8.95 -10.80 -36.43
CA ASN A 446 -9.54 -12.11 -36.67
C ASN A 446 -10.15 -12.74 -35.41
N ASP A 447 -9.91 -12.17 -34.22
CA ASP A 447 -10.47 -12.70 -32.98
C ASP A 447 -11.98 -12.66 -32.99
N LYS A 448 -12.59 -13.75 -32.51
CA LYS A 448 -14.03 -13.85 -32.37
C LYS A 448 -14.47 -13.13 -31.10
N VAL A 449 -15.41 -12.22 -31.28
CA VAL A 449 -16.09 -11.49 -30.21
C VAL A 449 -17.48 -12.09 -30.07
N SER A 450 -17.79 -12.55 -28.86
CA SER A 450 -19.14 -12.98 -28.48
C SER A 450 -20.01 -11.74 -28.31
N ARG A 451 -20.96 -11.51 -29.21
CA ARG A 451 -21.81 -10.32 -29.19
C ARG A 451 -22.85 -10.43 -28.08
N LEU A 452 -22.84 -9.48 -27.13
CA LEU A 452 -23.93 -9.35 -26.16
C LEU A 452 -25.21 -8.90 -26.85
N TYR A 453 -25.09 -8.05 -27.87
CA TYR A 453 -26.23 -7.53 -28.64
C TYR A 453 -26.03 -7.82 -30.14
N PRO A 454 -26.47 -8.98 -30.67
CA PRO A 454 -26.40 -9.26 -32.10
C PRO A 454 -27.12 -8.22 -32.97
N ASN A 455 -28.22 -7.66 -32.48
CA ASN A 455 -28.99 -6.58 -33.08
C ASN A 455 -29.28 -5.50 -32.03
N ASP A 456 -29.68 -4.30 -32.48
CA ASP A 456 -29.82 -3.14 -31.61
C ASP A 456 -30.97 -3.26 -30.58
N ASP A 457 -32.02 -4.00 -30.92
CA ASP A 457 -33.22 -4.14 -30.10
C ASP A 457 -33.26 -5.41 -29.25
N CYS A 458 -32.28 -6.31 -29.39
CA CYS A 458 -32.30 -7.59 -28.69
C CYS A 458 -31.96 -7.46 -27.19
N PRO A 459 -32.43 -8.37 -26.33
CA PRO A 459 -31.89 -8.52 -24.98
C PRO A 459 -30.41 -8.95 -25.02
N PRO A 460 -29.67 -8.79 -23.90
CA PRO A 460 -28.31 -9.33 -23.82
C PRO A 460 -28.34 -10.85 -23.95
N GLU A 461 -27.56 -11.37 -24.89
CA GLU A 461 -27.46 -12.79 -25.20
C GLU A 461 -26.40 -13.51 -24.35
N ARG A 462 -26.50 -14.85 -24.30
CA ARG A 462 -25.50 -15.69 -23.64
C ARG A 462 -24.16 -15.68 -24.38
N VAL A 463 -23.08 -15.93 -23.65
CA VAL A 463 -21.73 -16.04 -24.23
C VAL A 463 -21.70 -17.13 -25.30
N ASP A 464 -21.00 -16.84 -26.39
CA ASP A 464 -20.81 -17.70 -27.57
C ASP A 464 -22.09 -18.03 -28.36
N SER A 465 -23.23 -17.40 -28.07
CA SER A 465 -24.46 -17.56 -28.87
C SER A 465 -24.30 -17.00 -30.29
N TYR A 466 -23.63 -15.86 -30.41
CA TYR A 466 -23.34 -15.19 -31.68
C TYR A 466 -21.91 -14.66 -31.65
N ASN A 467 -21.05 -15.26 -32.47
CA ASN A 467 -19.64 -14.90 -32.58
C ASN A 467 -19.38 -14.20 -33.92
N GLN A 468 -18.70 -13.07 -33.85
CA GLN A 468 -18.35 -12.26 -35.01
C GLN A 468 -16.88 -11.84 -34.93
N SER A 469 -16.18 -11.71 -36.06
CA SER A 469 -14.80 -11.22 -36.00
C SER A 469 -14.76 -9.76 -35.58
N LEU A 470 -13.67 -9.34 -34.91
CA LEU A 470 -13.46 -7.93 -34.59
C LEU A 470 -13.47 -7.06 -35.86
N TYR A 471 -12.91 -7.56 -36.96
CA TYR A 471 -12.95 -6.92 -38.28
C TYR A 471 -14.38 -6.59 -38.74
N ASP A 472 -15.29 -7.58 -38.70
CA ASP A 472 -16.68 -7.37 -39.15
C ASP A 472 -17.42 -6.39 -38.23
N ILE A 473 -17.09 -6.36 -36.93
CA ILE A 473 -17.65 -5.39 -35.98
C ILE A 473 -17.18 -3.97 -36.30
N ILE A 474 -15.89 -3.78 -36.60
CA ILE A 474 -15.35 -2.48 -37.03
C ILE A 474 -16.05 -2.02 -38.31
N TYR A 475 -16.19 -2.91 -39.28
CA TYR A 475 -16.91 -2.62 -40.52
C TYR A 475 -18.37 -2.20 -40.25
N GLN A 476 -19.08 -2.93 -39.38
CA GLN A 476 -20.44 -2.60 -38.97
C GLN A 476 -20.54 -1.20 -38.34
N VAL A 477 -19.60 -0.85 -37.45
CA VAL A 477 -19.54 0.48 -36.81
C VAL A 477 -19.43 1.58 -37.86
N LEU A 478 -18.53 1.44 -38.84
CA LEU A 478 -18.32 2.44 -39.88
C LEU A 478 -19.55 2.59 -40.78
N ILE A 479 -20.13 1.47 -41.24
CA ILE A 479 -21.33 1.48 -42.09
C ILE A 479 -22.51 2.12 -41.35
N LYS A 480 -22.69 1.82 -40.06
CA LYS A 480 -23.75 2.41 -39.24
C LYS A 480 -23.64 3.94 -39.13
N HIS A 481 -22.43 4.47 -39.02
CA HIS A 481 -22.24 5.93 -39.01
C HIS A 481 -22.48 6.55 -40.39
N ILE A 482 -22.12 5.88 -41.48
CA ILE A 482 -22.40 6.37 -42.84
C ILE A 482 -23.91 6.41 -43.11
N GLN A 483 -24.65 5.40 -42.65
CA GLN A 483 -26.11 5.30 -42.85
C GLN A 483 -26.90 6.32 -42.03
N SER A 484 -26.25 7.00 -41.07
CA SER A 484 -26.87 7.86 -40.06
C SER A 484 -27.86 7.09 -39.16
N LEU A 485 -27.76 7.32 -37.86
CA LEU A 485 -28.55 6.62 -36.85
C LEU A 485 -29.32 7.63 -36.00
N LYS A 486 -30.60 7.33 -35.79
CA LYS A 486 -31.47 8.01 -34.85
C LYS A 486 -32.08 6.98 -33.93
N PHE A 487 -31.83 7.10 -32.65
CA PHE A 487 -32.41 6.21 -31.65
C PHE A 487 -32.70 6.95 -30.35
N ARG A 488 -33.59 6.36 -29.55
CA ARG A 488 -33.84 6.80 -28.17
C ARG A 488 -33.12 5.84 -27.23
N GLU A 489 -32.44 6.38 -26.21
CA GLU A 489 -31.66 5.57 -25.28
C GLU A 489 -32.55 4.51 -24.59
N ARG A 490 -32.08 3.26 -24.56
CA ARG A 490 -32.83 2.16 -23.95
C ARG A 490 -32.97 2.39 -22.45
N GLY A 491 -34.22 2.35 -21.96
CA GLY A 491 -34.51 2.66 -20.56
C GLY A 491 -34.59 4.16 -20.26
N ALA A 492 -34.70 5.01 -21.29
CA ALA A 492 -34.87 6.46 -21.15
C ALA A 492 -35.93 6.84 -20.11
N GLY A 493 -35.57 7.78 -19.24
CA GLY A 493 -36.39 8.24 -18.13
C GLY A 493 -35.54 8.52 -16.89
N HIS A 494 -36.21 9.01 -15.84
CA HIS A 494 -35.58 9.49 -14.60
C HIS A 494 -34.76 8.41 -13.86
N LEU A 495 -35.06 7.12 -14.06
CA LEU A 495 -34.30 6.02 -13.47
C LEU A 495 -32.91 5.84 -14.12
N LEU A 496 -32.77 6.18 -15.40
CA LEU A 496 -31.51 6.11 -16.13
C LEU A 496 -30.68 7.38 -15.93
N ASP A 497 -31.34 8.54 -15.97
CA ASP A 497 -30.73 9.84 -15.72
C ASP A 497 -31.75 10.78 -15.09
N SER A 498 -31.51 11.16 -13.83
CA SER A 498 -32.45 11.97 -13.03
C SER A 498 -32.42 13.46 -13.37
N SER A 499 -31.42 13.91 -14.13
CA SER A 499 -31.24 15.32 -14.47
C SER A 499 -31.58 15.62 -15.93
N MET A 500 -31.37 14.67 -16.84
CA MET A 500 -31.60 14.83 -18.28
C MET A 500 -33.09 15.04 -18.64
N ASN A 501 -33.36 15.98 -19.55
CA ASN A 501 -34.67 16.19 -20.15
C ASN A 501 -35.01 15.08 -21.18
N ASP A 502 -36.28 14.87 -21.50
CA ASP A 502 -36.70 13.80 -22.44
C ASP A 502 -36.01 13.91 -23.81
N GLN A 503 -35.81 15.13 -24.32
CA GLN A 503 -35.10 15.36 -25.59
C GLN A 503 -33.64 14.90 -25.56
N GLY A 504 -33.00 14.88 -24.39
CA GLY A 504 -31.61 14.47 -24.23
C GLY A 504 -31.40 12.97 -24.48
N PHE A 505 -32.45 12.15 -24.32
CA PHE A 505 -32.37 10.71 -24.59
C PHE A 505 -32.43 10.36 -26.08
N PHE A 506 -32.76 11.32 -26.96
CA PHE A 506 -32.70 11.12 -28.40
C PHE A 506 -31.29 11.42 -28.89
N ILE A 507 -30.69 10.42 -29.55
CA ILE A 507 -29.32 10.49 -30.06
C ILE A 507 -29.36 10.36 -31.58
N GLU A 508 -28.74 11.32 -32.24
CA GLU A 508 -28.47 11.30 -33.68
C GLU A 508 -26.95 11.27 -33.87
N ILE A 509 -26.48 10.38 -34.74
CA ILE A 509 -25.08 10.31 -35.18
C ILE A 509 -25.05 10.01 -36.69
N GLY A 510 -24.06 10.53 -37.40
CA GLY A 510 -23.95 10.29 -38.84
C GLY A 510 -22.63 10.79 -39.42
N VAL A 511 -22.50 10.64 -40.74
CA VAL A 511 -21.44 11.25 -41.54
C VAL A 511 -22.11 12.15 -42.56
N ASP A 512 -21.69 13.41 -42.61
CA ASP A 512 -22.10 14.30 -43.69
C ASP A 512 -21.42 13.84 -44.99
N THR A 513 -22.22 13.31 -45.91
CA THR A 513 -21.72 12.75 -47.18
C THR A 513 -21.11 13.80 -48.11
N LYS A 514 -21.34 15.10 -47.87
CA LYS A 514 -20.73 16.18 -48.66
C LYS A 514 -19.33 16.53 -48.16
N THR A 515 -19.13 16.56 -46.85
CA THR A 515 -17.85 16.97 -46.24
C THR A 515 -16.99 15.79 -45.77
N GLY A 516 -17.59 14.64 -45.54
CA GLY A 516 -16.98 13.46 -44.92
C GLY A 516 -16.83 13.56 -43.40
N PHE A 517 -17.31 14.64 -42.76
CA PHE A 517 -17.19 14.79 -41.31
C PHE A 517 -18.27 14.03 -40.56
N VAL A 518 -17.87 13.38 -39.47
CA VAL A 518 -18.80 12.80 -38.49
C VAL A 518 -19.55 13.93 -37.81
N TYR A 519 -20.84 13.76 -37.54
CA TYR A 519 -21.64 14.65 -36.72
C TYR A 519 -22.49 13.84 -35.75
N GLY A 520 -22.98 14.50 -34.69
CA GLY A 520 -24.01 13.91 -33.84
C GLY A 520 -24.28 14.68 -32.57
N GLY A 521 -25.23 14.20 -31.78
CA GLY A 521 -25.74 14.85 -30.58
C GLY A 521 -26.84 15.87 -30.87
N ASN A 522 -27.26 16.56 -29.81
CA ASN A 522 -28.15 17.72 -29.88
C ASN A 522 -27.87 18.63 -28.67
N GLN A 523 -28.47 19.82 -28.66
CA GLN A 523 -28.32 20.80 -27.57
C GLN A 523 -28.71 20.28 -26.17
N TRP A 524 -29.44 19.17 -26.07
CA TRP A 524 -29.95 18.58 -24.83
C TRP A 524 -29.13 17.38 -24.34
N ASN A 525 -28.05 17.00 -25.04
CA ASN A 525 -27.23 15.85 -24.66
C ASN A 525 -25.72 16.15 -24.59
N CYS A 526 -25.01 15.18 -24.01
CA CYS A 526 -23.62 15.27 -23.61
C CYS A 526 -22.78 14.13 -24.23
N GLY A 527 -22.81 14.00 -25.56
CA GLY A 527 -22.17 12.86 -26.24
C GLY A 527 -20.64 12.82 -26.17
N THR A 528 -19.98 13.92 -25.81
CA THR A 528 -18.50 14.05 -25.77
C THR A 528 -17.98 14.12 -24.34
N TRP A 529 -16.66 14.00 -24.13
CA TRP A 529 -16.02 14.05 -22.82
C TRP A 529 -16.33 15.29 -21.96
N MET A 530 -16.71 16.41 -22.57
CA MET A 530 -17.24 17.58 -21.85
C MET A 530 -18.73 17.33 -21.52
N ASP A 531 -19.01 16.34 -20.67
CA ASP A 531 -20.34 15.76 -20.49
C ASP A 531 -21.14 16.28 -19.29
N LYS A 532 -20.87 17.51 -18.83
CA LYS A 532 -21.56 18.02 -17.65
C LYS A 532 -23.03 18.36 -17.94
N MET A 533 -23.92 17.44 -17.55
CA MET A 533 -25.36 17.68 -17.47
C MET A 533 -25.67 18.57 -16.26
N GLY A 534 -26.38 19.68 -16.48
CA GLY A 534 -26.83 20.57 -15.42
C GLY A 534 -27.84 19.89 -14.49
N SER A 535 -27.73 20.15 -13.19
CA SER A 535 -28.49 19.45 -12.15
C SER A 535 -29.02 20.35 -11.04
N SER A 536 -28.90 21.69 -11.16
CA SER A 536 -29.35 22.65 -10.15
C SER A 536 -30.68 23.28 -10.53
N GLU A 537 -31.71 23.00 -9.73
CA GLU A 537 -33.03 23.64 -9.87
C GLU A 537 -32.98 25.12 -9.46
N LYS A 538 -32.24 25.44 -8.38
CA LYS A 538 -32.09 26.82 -7.88
C LYS A 538 -31.39 27.73 -8.89
N ALA A 539 -30.44 27.19 -9.65
CA ALA A 539 -29.76 27.93 -10.72
C ALA A 539 -30.49 27.80 -12.07
N SER A 540 -31.66 27.15 -12.11
CA SER A 540 -32.47 26.93 -13.31
C SER A 540 -31.70 26.30 -14.47
N ASN A 541 -30.76 25.39 -14.16
CA ASN A 541 -29.94 24.70 -15.17
C ASN A 541 -30.12 23.17 -15.21
N LYS A 542 -31.01 22.62 -14.38
CA LYS A 542 -31.31 21.18 -14.39
C LYS A 542 -31.81 20.75 -15.77
N GLY A 543 -31.18 19.73 -16.35
CA GLY A 543 -31.50 19.21 -17.68
C GLY A 543 -30.90 19.98 -18.85
N HIS A 544 -30.13 21.03 -18.58
CA HIS A 544 -29.38 21.77 -19.59
C HIS A 544 -27.89 21.38 -19.54
N PRO A 545 -27.35 20.74 -20.59
CA PRO A 545 -25.91 20.55 -20.75
C PRO A 545 -25.15 21.87 -20.65
N ALA A 546 -24.05 21.90 -19.90
CA ALA A 546 -23.18 23.07 -19.86
C ALA A 546 -22.41 23.25 -21.19
N THR A 547 -22.06 22.13 -21.83
CA THR A 547 -21.23 22.07 -23.03
C THR A 547 -21.78 21.03 -24.00
N PRO A 548 -22.99 21.21 -24.54
CA PRO A 548 -23.44 20.38 -25.65
C PRO A 548 -22.47 20.63 -26.81
N ARG A 549 -21.87 19.56 -27.31
CA ARG A 549 -20.95 19.59 -28.46
C ARG A 549 -21.58 18.82 -29.60
N ASP A 550 -22.79 19.21 -29.95
CA ASP A 550 -23.51 18.68 -31.09
C ASP A 550 -22.95 19.21 -32.41
N GLY A 551 -23.20 18.47 -33.49
CA GLY A 551 -22.57 18.71 -34.80
C GLY A 551 -21.24 17.95 -34.94
N SER A 552 -20.31 18.51 -35.72
CA SER A 552 -19.05 17.85 -36.07
C SER A 552 -17.96 18.11 -35.02
N ALA A 553 -17.55 17.06 -34.30
CA ALA A 553 -16.53 17.17 -33.26
C ALA A 553 -15.88 15.84 -32.87
#